data_AF-A0A3C1BMM7-F1
#
_entry.id   AF-A0A3C1BMM7-F1
#
_cell.length_a   1.000
_cell.length_b   1.000
_cell.length_c   1.000
_cell.angle_alpha   90.00
_cell.angle_beta   90.00
_cell.angle_gamma   90.00
#
_symmetry.space_group_name_H-M   'P 1'
#
loop_
_entity.id
_entity.type
_entity.pdbx_description
1 polymer ?
#
loop_
_entity_poly.entity_id
_entity_poly.type
_entity_poly.pdbx_seq_one_letter_code
_entity_poly.pdbx_strand_id
1 'polypeptide(L)'
;ALDGIGPEELNLASLQARCKADGVREVILATNATVEGQTTAHYISDMLAPLSLTITRLAHGVPVGGELDYLDDGTLIAAMRSRRET
;
A
#
# COMPACT_ATOMS: atom_id res chain seq x y z
N ALA A 1 9.01 -13.52 -3.38
CA ALA A 1 8.17 -13.67 -4.58
C ALA A 1 7.79 -15.14 -4.68
N LEU A 2 6.61 -15.52 -4.17
CA LEU A 2 6.20 -16.93 -4.12
C LEU A 2 5.55 -17.42 -5.42
N ASP A 3 5.12 -16.51 -6.31
CA ASP A 3 4.47 -16.86 -7.59
C ASP A 3 5.30 -16.54 -8.85
N GLY A 4 6.55 -16.08 -8.69
CA GLY A 4 7.43 -15.78 -9.83
C GLY A 4 7.04 -14.55 -10.68
N ILE A 5 5.96 -13.84 -10.34
CA ILE A 5 5.52 -12.63 -11.05
C ILE A 5 6.44 -11.45 -10.71
N GLY A 6 7.16 -10.96 -11.72
CA GLY A 6 8.03 -9.80 -11.62
C GLY A 6 7.28 -8.45 -11.78
N PRO A 7 7.88 -7.33 -11.34
CA PRO A 7 7.31 -6.00 -11.57
C PRO A 7 7.05 -5.68 -13.06
N GLU A 8 7.82 -6.26 -13.96
CA GLU A 8 7.68 -6.17 -15.42
C GLU A 8 6.40 -6.84 -15.96
N GLU A 9 5.87 -7.82 -15.23
CA GLU A 9 4.60 -8.48 -15.54
C GLU A 9 3.41 -7.74 -14.95
N LEU A 10 3.66 -6.81 -14.02
CA LEU A 10 2.67 -5.87 -13.53
C LEU A 10 2.53 -4.70 -14.51
N ASN A 11 1.31 -4.20 -14.68
CA ASN A 11 1.03 -3.06 -15.57
C ASN A 11 1.47 -1.70 -14.97
N LEU A 12 2.72 -1.60 -14.52
CA LEU A 12 3.28 -0.43 -13.84
C LEU A 12 3.69 0.67 -14.82
N ALA A 13 4.01 0.33 -16.05
CA ALA A 13 4.33 1.30 -17.09
C ALA A 13 3.15 2.25 -17.37
N SER A 14 1.92 1.71 -17.47
CA SER A 14 0.72 2.55 -17.66
C SER A 14 0.41 3.40 -16.44
N LEU A 15 0.64 2.88 -15.23
CA LEU A 15 0.52 3.66 -13.98
C LEU A 15 1.49 4.84 -13.99
N GLN A 16 2.76 4.62 -14.31
CA GLN A 16 3.75 5.68 -14.35
C GLN A 16 3.40 6.74 -15.41
N ALA A 17 2.93 6.32 -16.60
CA ALA A 17 2.49 7.25 -17.64
C ALA A 17 1.29 8.10 -17.17
N ARG A 18 0.31 7.50 -16.49
CA ARG A 18 -0.84 8.21 -15.92
C ARG A 18 -0.43 9.20 -14.83
N CYS A 19 0.55 8.85 -14.00
CA CYS A 19 1.08 9.73 -12.96
C CYS A 19 1.89 10.91 -13.52
N LYS A 20 2.51 10.74 -14.70
CA LYS A 20 3.20 11.81 -15.43
C LYS A 20 2.25 12.74 -16.18
N ALA A 21 1.04 12.27 -16.50
CA ALA A 21 0.03 13.11 -17.13
C ALA A 21 -0.49 14.16 -16.14
N ASP A 22 -0.72 15.38 -16.63
CA ASP A 22 -1.07 16.53 -15.79
C ASP A 22 -2.31 16.25 -14.91
N GLY A 23 -2.24 16.71 -13.66
CA GLY A 23 -3.38 16.78 -12.74
C GLY A 23 -3.38 15.77 -11.60
N VAL A 24 -2.53 14.75 -11.63
CA VAL A 24 -2.37 13.82 -10.48
C VAL A 24 -1.58 14.51 -9.38
N ARG A 25 -2.13 14.51 -8.16
CA ARG A 25 -1.47 15.08 -6.96
C ARG A 25 -1.20 14.04 -5.89
N GLU A 26 -2.02 13.00 -5.85
CA GLU A 26 -1.93 11.91 -4.88
C GLU A 26 -2.11 10.55 -5.55
N VAL A 27 -1.35 9.57 -5.08
CA VAL A 27 -1.51 8.15 -5.39
C VAL A 27 -1.75 7.40 -4.10
N ILE A 28 -2.94 6.81 -3.97
CA ILE A 28 -3.32 5.99 -2.81
C ILE A 28 -3.06 4.52 -3.13
N LEU A 29 -2.13 3.90 -2.41
CA LEU A 29 -1.82 2.49 -2.54
C LEU A 29 -2.81 1.66 -1.73
N ALA A 30 -3.68 0.94 -2.45
CA ALA A 30 -4.71 0.05 -1.91
C ALA A 30 -4.42 -1.42 -2.24
N THR A 31 -3.15 -1.83 -2.25
CA THR A 31 -2.78 -3.23 -2.37
C THR A 31 -3.16 -3.99 -1.10
N ASN A 32 -3.32 -5.32 -1.22
CA ASN A 32 -3.66 -6.18 -0.10
C ASN A 32 -2.67 -6.02 1.06
N ALA A 33 -3.15 -6.23 2.30
CA ALA A 33 -2.34 -6.21 3.52
C ALA A 33 -1.48 -7.49 3.71
N THR A 34 -1.00 -8.07 2.60
CA THR A 34 -0.12 -9.25 2.60
C THR A 34 1.33 -8.82 2.39
N VAL A 35 2.27 -9.76 2.57
CA VAL A 35 3.71 -9.52 2.33
C VAL A 35 3.96 -9.11 0.88
N GLU A 36 3.28 -9.75 -0.07
CA GLU A 36 3.35 -9.43 -1.50
C GLU A 36 2.80 -8.04 -1.77
N GLY A 37 1.60 -7.73 -1.27
CA GLY A 37 0.99 -6.42 -1.44
C GLY A 37 1.81 -5.29 -0.81
N GLN A 38 2.50 -5.56 0.31
CA GLN A 38 3.48 -4.65 0.90
C GLN A 38 4.70 -4.44 0.01
N THR A 39 5.24 -5.52 -0.56
CA THR A 39 6.38 -5.46 -1.48
C THR A 39 6.03 -4.67 -2.73
N THR A 40 4.87 -4.94 -3.35
CA THR A 40 4.39 -4.21 -4.51
C THR A 40 4.15 -2.73 -4.20
N ALA A 41 3.56 -2.41 -3.05
CA ALA A 41 3.37 -1.01 -2.63
C ALA A 41 4.70 -0.27 -2.47
N HIS A 42 5.69 -0.91 -1.83
CA HIS A 42 7.02 -0.33 -1.67
C HIS A 42 7.68 -0.06 -3.03
N TYR A 43 7.61 -1.04 -3.94
CA TYR A 43 8.14 -0.90 -5.30
C TYR A 43 7.48 0.27 -6.07
N ILE A 44 6.15 0.39 -6.00
CA ILE A 44 5.43 1.49 -6.64
C ILE A 44 5.84 2.84 -6.05
N SER A 45 5.97 2.94 -4.72
CA SER A 45 6.42 4.16 -4.06
C SER A 45 7.79 4.61 -4.56
N ASP A 46 8.75 3.70 -4.64
CA ASP A 46 10.11 4.01 -5.11
C ASP A 46 10.11 4.42 -6.59
N MET A 47 9.32 3.73 -7.42
CA MET A 47 9.17 4.04 -8.84
C MET A 47 8.58 5.44 -9.09
N LEU A 48 7.65 5.88 -8.24
CA LEU A 48 6.95 7.16 -8.37
C LEU A 48 7.62 8.31 -7.59
N ALA A 49 8.57 8.02 -6.69
CA ALA A 49 9.29 9.01 -5.89
C ALA A 49 9.85 10.20 -6.71
N PRO A 50 10.40 10.02 -7.93
CA PRO A 50 10.90 11.14 -8.73
C PRO A 50 9.82 12.13 -9.20
N LEU A 51 8.54 11.73 -9.20
CA LEU A 51 7.43 12.56 -9.70
C LEU A 51 6.93 13.58 -8.66
N SER A 52 7.50 13.61 -7.46
CA SER A 52 7.11 14.55 -6.37
C SER A 52 5.61 14.53 -6.05
N LEU A 53 4.96 13.38 -6.25
CA LEU A 53 3.55 13.15 -5.90
C LEU A 53 3.43 12.78 -4.42
N THR A 54 2.27 13.08 -3.83
CA THR A 54 1.95 12.54 -2.52
C THR A 54 1.59 11.07 -2.68
N ILE A 55 2.31 10.18 -2.01
CA ILE A 55 2.03 8.75 -2.04
C ILE A 55 1.56 8.35 -0.64
N THR A 56 0.33 7.87 -0.55
CA THR A 56 -0.27 7.41 0.70
C THR A 56 -0.66 5.95 0.59
N ARG A 57 -0.93 5.33 1.73
CA ARG A 57 -1.41 3.95 1.81
C ARG A 57 -2.62 3.91 2.71
N LEU A 58 -3.57 3.04 2.39
CA LEU A 58 -4.68 2.76 3.29
C LEU A 58 -4.15 2.29 4.64
N ALA A 59 -4.81 2.73 5.71
CA ALA A 59 -4.49 2.26 7.05
C ALA A 59 -4.76 0.76 7.16
N HIS A 60 -3.94 0.08 7.95
CA HIS A 60 -4.11 -1.32 8.29
C HIS A 60 -4.23 -1.44 9.80
N GLY A 61 -5.15 -2.27 10.28
CA GLY A 61 -5.43 -2.43 11.70
C GLY A 61 -6.82 -2.98 11.96
N VAL A 62 -7.36 -2.70 13.14
CA VAL A 62 -8.64 -3.23 13.61
C VAL A 62 -9.81 -2.66 12.78
N PRO A 63 -10.70 -3.51 12.23
CA PRO A 63 -11.90 -3.03 11.55
C PRO A 63 -12.88 -2.41 12.54
N VAL A 64 -13.59 -1.36 12.09
CA VAL A 64 -14.66 -0.75 12.89
C VAL A 64 -15.77 -1.77 13.13
N GLY A 65 -16.14 -1.95 14.39
CA GLY A 65 -17.17 -2.92 14.82
C GLY A 65 -16.69 -4.37 14.93
N GLY A 66 -15.39 -4.63 14.70
CA GLY A 66 -14.79 -5.92 15.05
C GLY A 66 -14.53 -6.05 16.54
N GLU A 67 -14.66 -7.26 17.09
CA GLU A 67 -14.28 -7.56 18.47
C GLU A 67 -12.81 -8.02 18.51
N LEU A 68 -12.08 -7.59 19.54
CA LEU A 68 -10.65 -7.87 19.68
C LEU A 68 -10.36 -9.38 19.77
N ASP A 69 -11.28 -10.13 20.38
CA ASP A 69 -11.17 -11.57 20.62
C ASP A 69 -11.17 -12.40 19.31
N TYR A 70 -11.59 -11.80 18.20
CA TYR A 70 -11.66 -12.45 16.89
C TYR A 70 -10.59 -11.97 15.89
N LEU A 71 -9.64 -11.14 16.34
CA LEU A 71 -8.57 -10.63 15.48
C LEU A 71 -7.32 -11.50 15.57
N ASP A 72 -6.64 -11.65 14.45
CA ASP A 72 -5.33 -12.27 14.41
C ASP A 72 -4.24 -11.33 14.96
N ASP A 73 -3.15 -11.93 15.43
CA ASP A 73 -1.99 -11.20 15.97
C ASP A 73 -1.41 -10.18 14.97
N GLY A 74 -1.45 -10.49 13.68
CA GLY A 74 -0.95 -9.61 12.62
C GLY A 74 -1.75 -8.31 12.54
N THR A 75 -3.07 -8.41 12.59
CA THR A 75 -3.99 -7.25 12.63
C THR A 75 -3.75 -6.40 13.89
N LEU A 76 -3.58 -7.03 15.05
CA LEU A 76 -3.30 -6.33 16.31
C LEU A 76 -1.96 -5.60 16.27
N ILE A 77 -0.90 -6.25 15.79
CA ILE A 77 0.43 -5.65 15.64
C ILE A 77 0.37 -4.46 14.67
N ALA A 78 -0.35 -4.60 13.55
CA ALA A 78 -0.52 -3.51 12.58
C ALA A 78 -1.23 -2.31 13.23
N ALA A 79 -2.33 -2.54 13.94
CA ALA A 79 -3.06 -1.50 14.64
C ALA A 79 -2.20 -0.77 15.69
N MET A 80 -1.42 -1.53 16.48
CA MET A 80 -0.55 -0.98 17.51
C MET A 80 0.60 -0.14 16.96
N ARG A 81 1.12 -0.49 15.77
CA ARG A 81 2.14 0.30 15.06
C ARG A 81 1.56 1.57 14.46
N SER A 82 0.31 1.52 14.00
CA SER A 82 -0.40 2.65 13.38
C SER A 82 -1.18 3.52 14.37
N ARG A 83 -1.05 3.26 15.69
CA ARG A 83 -1.69 4.08 16.73
C ARG A 83 -1.27 5.55 16.59
N ARG A 84 -2.22 6.46 16.74
CA ARG A 84 -1.99 7.91 16.71
C ARG A 84 -2.33 8.49 18.06
N GLU A 85 -1.58 9.48 18.49
CA GLU A 85 -1.96 10.33 19.63
C GLU A 85 -3.21 11.12 19.24
N THR A 86 -4.06 11.40 20.23
CA THR A 86 -5.31 12.15 20.04
C THR A 86 -5.13 13.58 20.51
#